data_AF-A0A645BFN5-F1
#
_entry.id   AF-A0A645BFN5-F1
#
_cell.length_a   1.000
_cell.length_b   1.000
_cell.length_c   1.000
_cell.angle_alpha   90.00
_cell.angle_beta   90.00
_cell.angle_gamma   90.00
#
_symmetry.space_group_name_H-M   'P 1'
#
loop_
_entity.id
_entity.type
_entity.pdbx_description
1 polymer ?
#
loop_
_entity_poly.entity_id
_entity_poly.type
_entity_poly.pdbx_seq_one_letter_code
_entity_poly.pdbx_strand_id
1 'polypeptide(L)'
;MDTGVSGRAAQKVAEKLAQVSRHKQVLCVTHLPQLAAMADVHFSVEKGERGGRTFTEVLQLDRRRRMEELARITGGSKVTDALLQSAGELLDGAEAYRNKL
;
A
#
# COMPACT_ATOMS: atom_id res chain seq x y z
N MET A 1 2.95 4.60 11.00
CA MET A 1 3.23 3.34 11.70
C MET A 1 1.92 2.81 12.25
N ASP A 2 1.49 1.70 11.69
CA ASP A 2 0.18 1.03 11.80
C ASP A 2 0.22 -0.15 12.78
N THR A 3 0.98 -0.02 13.86
CA THR A 3 1.16 -1.06 14.87
C THR A 3 -0.12 -1.28 15.69
N GLY A 4 -0.52 -2.53 15.90
CA GLY A 4 -1.64 -2.89 16.77
C GLY A 4 -3.03 -2.82 16.12
N VAL A 5 -3.12 -2.64 14.81
CA VAL A 5 -4.38 -2.69 14.05
C VAL A 5 -4.33 -3.74 12.95
N SER A 6 -5.46 -4.41 12.67
CA SER A 6 -5.56 -5.42 11.62
C SER A 6 -7.00 -5.57 11.11
N GLY A 7 -7.19 -6.29 10.01
CA GLY A 7 -8.50 -6.64 9.45
C GLY A 7 -9.43 -5.43 9.28
N ARG A 8 -10.65 -5.53 9.80
CA ARG A 8 -11.66 -4.46 9.71
C ARG A 8 -11.23 -3.17 10.41
N ALA A 9 -10.46 -3.25 11.49
CA ALA A 9 -9.97 -2.06 12.18
C ALA A 9 -8.97 -1.29 11.31
N ALA A 10 -8.03 -2.00 10.68
CA ALA A 10 -7.09 -1.40 9.73
C ALA A 10 -7.82 -0.76 8.54
N GLN A 11 -8.88 -1.40 8.03
CA GLN A 11 -9.71 -0.82 6.97
C GLN A 11 -10.35 0.50 7.39
N LYS A 12 -10.92 0.58 8.60
CA LYS A 12 -11.52 1.83 9.11
C LYS A 12 -10.50 2.93 9.34
N VAL A 13 -9.29 2.57 9.77
CA VAL A 13 -8.17 3.52 9.84
C VAL A 13 -7.82 4.03 8.44
N ALA A 14 -7.69 3.15 7.44
CA ALA A 14 -7.40 3.54 6.06
C ALA A 14 -8.46 4.50 5.49
N GLU A 15 -9.74 4.17 5.65
CA GLU A 15 -10.86 5.04 5.26
C GLU A 15 -10.79 6.43 5.92
N LYS A 16 -10.44 6.49 7.21
CA LYS A 16 -10.30 7.77 7.92
C LYS A 16 -9.10 8.58 7.45
N LEU A 17 -7.96 7.93 7.16
CA LEU A 17 -6.81 8.61 6.58
C LEU A 17 -7.12 9.20 5.21
N ALA A 18 -7.90 8.51 4.37
CA ALA A 18 -8.37 9.04 3.09
C ALA A 18 -9.28 10.26 3.26
N GLN A 19 -10.18 10.26 4.26
CA GLN A 19 -11.01 11.42 4.57
C GLN A 19 -10.16 12.62 5.01
N VAL A 20 -9.14 12.38 5.85
CA VAL A 20 -8.21 13.44 6.27
C VAL A 20 -7.37 13.95 5.10
N SER A 21 -6.97 13.07 4.17
CA SER A 21 -6.12 13.44 3.03
C SER A 21 -6.78 14.42 2.07
N ARG A 22 -8.11 14.54 2.10
CA ARG A 22 -8.87 15.56 1.35
C ARG A 22 -8.55 17.00 1.73
N HIS A 23 -8.06 17.22 2.95
CA HIS A 23 -7.81 18.58 3.45
C HIS A 23 -6.37 18.79 3.92
N LYS A 24 -5.59 17.72 4.09
CA LYS A 24 -4.22 17.76 4.59
C LYS A 24 -3.36 16.73 3.88
N GLN A 25 -2.08 17.01 3.70
CA GLN A 25 -1.15 15.98 3.26
C GLN A 25 -0.93 14.96 4.40
N VAL A 26 -1.15 13.68 4.10
CA VAL A 26 -0.90 12.58 5.02
C VAL A 26 0.24 11.72 4.48
N LEU A 27 1.31 11.58 5.26
CA LEU A 27 2.40 10.66 4.97
C LEU A 27 2.30 9.47 5.93
N CYS A 28 2.22 8.26 5.39
CA CYS A 28 2.10 7.05 6.19
C CYS A 28 3.15 6.02 5.74
N VAL A 29 3.95 5.56 6.71
CA VAL A 29 4.74 4.33 6.57
C VAL A 29 3.90 3.18 7.14
N THR A 30 3.62 2.20 6.29
CA THR A 30 2.66 1.11 6.53
C THR A 30 3.19 -0.20 6.00
N HIS A 31 2.88 -1.27 6.71
CA HIS A 31 3.09 -2.65 6.25
C HIS A 31 1.77 -3.36 5.97
N LEU A 32 0.64 -2.71 6.21
CA LEU A 32 -0.68 -3.27 5.94
C LEU A 32 -1.14 -2.93 4.51
N PRO A 33 -1.64 -3.93 3.75
CA PRO A 33 -2.07 -3.74 2.38
C PRO A 33 -3.31 -2.84 2.30
N GLN A 34 -4.20 -2.84 3.31
CA GLN A 34 -5.42 -2.02 3.33
C GLN A 34 -5.08 -0.51 3.33
N LEU A 35 -4.09 -0.11 4.13
CA LEU A 35 -3.65 1.29 4.20
C LEU A 35 -2.89 1.69 2.92
N ALA A 36 -2.01 0.81 2.42
CA ALA A 36 -1.25 1.05 1.19
C ALA A 36 -2.15 1.17 -0.05
N ALA A 37 -3.20 0.35 -0.15
CA ALA A 37 -4.18 0.42 -1.23
C ALA A 37 -4.97 1.74 -1.21
N MET A 38 -5.23 2.27 -0.02
CA MET A 38 -5.98 3.51 0.18
C MET A 38 -5.19 4.78 -0.15
N ALA A 39 -3.87 4.71 -0.32
CA ALA A 39 -3.06 5.89 -0.65
C ALA A 39 -3.36 6.47 -2.06
N ASP A 40 -3.33 7.80 -2.19
CA ASP A 40 -3.38 8.48 -3.49
C ASP A 40 -2.11 8.18 -4.30
N VAL A 41 -0.94 8.25 -3.64
CA VAL A 41 0.37 7.91 -4.19
C VAL A 41 1.02 6.85 -3.30
N HIS A 42 1.57 5.81 -3.92
CA HIS A 42 2.22 4.71 -3.20
C HIS A 42 3.69 4.61 -3.64
N PHE A 43 4.59 4.60 -2.67
CA PHE A 43 6.02 4.41 -2.88
C PHE A 43 6.46 3.09 -2.25
N SER A 44 7.30 2.33 -2.97
CA SER A 44 8.07 1.23 -2.38
C SER A 44 9.40 1.78 -1.87
N VAL A 45 9.85 1.28 -0.73
CA VAL A 45 11.16 1.58 -0.16
C VAL A 45 11.96 0.29 -0.11
N GLU A 46 13.02 0.24 -0.89
CA GLU A 46 13.82 -0.97 -1.11
C GLU A 46 15.28 -0.74 -0.77
N LYS A 47 15.96 -1.80 -0.33
CA LYS A 47 17.41 -1.79 -0.13
C LYS A 47 18.08 -2.43 -1.33
N GLY A 48 19.05 -1.74 -1.91
CA GLY A 48 19.93 -2.28 -2.94
C GLY A 48 21.38 -2.24 -2.50
N GLU A 49 22.27 -2.88 -3.27
CA GLU A 49 23.72 -2.80 -3.09
C GLU A 49 24.38 -2.26 -4.37
N ARG A 50 25.24 -1.26 -4.24
CA ARG A 50 26.04 -0.70 -5.35
C ARG A 50 27.47 -0.52 -4.87
N GLY A 51 28.42 -1.23 -5.48
CA GLY A 51 29.83 -1.16 -5.13
C GLY A 51 30.14 -1.58 -3.68
N GLY A 52 29.49 -2.64 -3.18
CA GLY A 52 29.71 -3.14 -1.82
C GLY A 52 29.05 -2.31 -0.71
N ARG A 53 28.25 -1.29 -1.06
CA ARG A 53 27.53 -0.44 -0.10
C ARG A 53 26.02 -0.57 -0.28
N THR A 54 25.31 -0.77 0.84
CA THR A 54 23.85 -0.76 0.87
C THR A 54 23.33 0.67 0.71
N PHE A 55 22.36 0.86 -0.18
CA PHE A 55 21.62 2.10 -0.35
C PHE A 55 20.12 1.83 -0.23
N THR A 56 19.36 2.88 0.09
CA THR A 56 17.90 2.84 0.10
C THR A 56 17.38 3.58 -1.12
N GLU A 57 16.50 2.94 -1.88
CA GLU A 57 15.82 3.51 -3.04
C GLU A 57 14.34 3.68 -2.73
N VAL A 58 13.76 4.78 -3.20
CA VAL A 58 12.34 5.09 -3.05
C VAL A 58 11.75 5.20 -4.44
N LEU A 59 10.83 4.30 -4.76
CA LEU A 59 10.25 4.16 -6.10
C LEU A 59 8.75 4.47 -6.04
N GLN A 60 8.30 5.43 -6.82
CA GLN A 60 6.86 5.63 -7.01
C GLN A 60 6.29 4.47 -7.83
N LEU A 61 5.22 3.87 -7.32
CA LEU A 61 4.58 2.73 -7.94
C LEU A 61 3.43 3.19 -8.84
N ASP A 62 3.47 2.76 -10.10
CA ASP A 62 2.30 2.80 -10.97
C ASP A 62 1.26 1.78 -10.52
N ARG A 63 0.06 1.83 -11.11
CA ARG A 63 -1.06 0.98 -10.68
C ARG A 63 -0.73 -0.52 -10.72
N ARG A 64 -0.01 -0.99 -11.75
CA ARG A 64 0.38 -2.41 -11.86
C ARG A 64 1.35 -2.79 -10.74
N ARG A 65 2.39 -1.98 -10.53
CA ARG A 65 3.37 -2.20 -9.46
C ARG A 65 2.75 -2.07 -8.07
N ARG A 66 1.73 -1.24 -7.89
CA ARG A 66 0.92 -1.19 -6.65
C ARG A 66 0.22 -2.52 -6.39
N MET A 67 -0.41 -3.11 -7.40
CA MET A 67 -1.06 -4.42 -7.27
C MET A 67 -0.05 -5.52 -6.89
N GLU A 68 1.10 -5.56 -7.57
CA GLU A 68 2.19 -6.49 -7.26
C GLU A 68 2.71 -6.31 -5.84
N GLU A 69 2.89 -5.07 -5.41
CA GLU A 69 3.37 -4.75 -4.06
C GLU A 69 2.35 -5.14 -2.98
N LEU A 70 1.06 -4.88 -3.21
CA LEU A 70 0.00 -5.30 -2.29
C LEU A 70 -0.08 -6.84 -2.18
N ALA A 71 0.09 -7.54 -3.30
CA ALA A 71 0.17 -9.00 -3.31
C ALA A 71 1.40 -9.49 -2.55
N ARG A 72 2.56 -8.84 -2.71
CA ARG A 72 3.80 -9.13 -1.98
C ARG A 72 3.65 -8.90 -0.48
N ILE A 73 3.08 -7.77 -0.06
CA ILE A 73 2.83 -7.45 1.35
C ILE A 73 1.89 -8.50 1.99
N THR A 74 0.92 -9.01 1.22
CA THR A 74 -0.06 -9.99 1.70
C THR A 74 0.49 -11.42 1.73
N GLY A 75 1.16 -11.86 0.65
CA GLY A 75 1.65 -13.23 0.47
C GLY A 75 3.09 -13.47 0.91
N GLY A 76 3.81 -12.41 1.27
CA GLY A 76 5.22 -12.48 1.64
C GLY A 76 6.11 -12.90 0.46
N SER A 77 6.83 -14.01 0.61
CA SER A 77 7.82 -14.48 -0.37
C SER A 77 7.23 -15.20 -1.59
N LYS A 78 5.95 -15.58 -1.56
CA LYS A 78 5.28 -16.27 -2.68
C LYS A 78 4.08 -15.46 -3.15
N VAL A 79 4.26 -14.77 -4.27
CA VAL A 79 3.17 -14.12 -4.99
C VAL A 79 2.53 -15.15 -5.92
N THR A 80 1.21 -15.31 -5.82
CA THR A 80 0.41 -16.20 -6.68
C THR A 80 -0.60 -15.38 -7.47
N ASP A 81 -1.17 -15.98 -8.53
CA ASP A 81 -2.20 -15.31 -9.33
C ASP A 81 -3.44 -14.95 -8.49
N ALA A 82 -3.81 -15.80 -7.54
CA ALA A 82 -4.90 -15.51 -6.60
C ALA A 82 -4.60 -14.30 -5.70
N LEU A 83 -3.34 -14.13 -5.27
CA LEU A 83 -2.93 -12.96 -4.49
C LEU A 83 -2.92 -11.69 -5.35
N LEU A 84 -2.47 -11.77 -6.60
CA LEU A 84 -2.52 -10.65 -7.53
C LEU A 84 -3.97 -10.22 -7.80
N GLN A 85 -4.87 -11.19 -8.00
CA GLN A 85 -6.30 -10.92 -8.18
C GLN A 85 -6.88 -10.24 -6.93
N SER A 86 -6.65 -10.80 -5.75
CA SER A 86 -7.14 -10.22 -4.49
C SER A 86 -6.56 -8.82 -4.23
N ALA A 87 -5.30 -8.59 -4.55
CA ALA A 87 -4.67 -7.28 -4.47
C ALA A 87 -5.29 -6.27 -5.46
N GLY A 88 -5.65 -6.72 -6.65
CA GLY A 88 -6.38 -5.94 -7.64
C GLY A 88 -7.74 -5.50 -7.11
N GLU A 89 -8.53 -6.44 -6.57
CA GLU A 89 -9.84 -6.17 -5.97
C GLU A 89 -9.74 -5.18 -4.80
N LEU A 90 -8.72 -5.33 -3.94
CA LEU A 90 -8.47 -4.39 -2.84
C LEU A 90 -8.15 -2.98 -3.34
N LEU A 91 -7.30 -2.88 -4.39
CA LEU A 91 -6.92 -1.60 -4.98
C LEU A 91 -8.10 -0.92 -5.67
N ASP A 92 -8.91 -1.67 -6.41
CA ASP A 92 -10.14 -1.20 -7.05
C ASP A 92 -11.15 -0.70 -6.02
N GLY A 93 -11.36 -1.46 -4.94
CA GLY A 93 -12.24 -1.04 -3.85
C GLY A 93 -11.78 0.24 -3.17
N ALA A 94 -10.47 0.40 -2.99
CA ALA A 94 -9.87 1.61 -2.43
C ALA A 94 -10.02 2.82 -3.38
N GLU A 95 -9.76 2.65 -4.68
CA GLU A 95 -9.98 3.68 -5.71
C GLU A 95 -11.45 4.11 -5.76
N ALA A 96 -12.37 3.16 -5.78
CA ALA A 96 -13.81 3.43 -5.77
C ALA A 96 -14.28 4.14 -4.50
N TYR A 97 -13.71 3.81 -3.34
CA TYR A 97 -14.01 4.51 -2.09
C TYR A 97 -13.51 5.95 -2.14
N ARG A 98 -12.24 6.16 -2.52
CA ARG A 98 -11.67 7.50 -2.65
C ARG A 98 -12.49 8.35 -3.61
N ASN A 99 -12.87 7.84 -4.77
CA ASN A 99 -13.63 8.61 -5.76
C ASN A 99 -15.01 9.09 -5.26
N LYS A 100 -15.53 8.54 -4.16
CA LYS A 100 -16.78 8.96 -3.51
C LYS A 100 -16.60 10.01 -2.40
N LEU A 101 -15.36 10.24 -1.95
CA LEU A 101 -15.00 11.24 -0.93
C LEU A 101 -14.87 12.62 -1.56
#